data_AF-A0A969C722-F1
#
_entry.id   AF-A0A969C722-F1
#
_cell.length_a   1.000
_cell.length_b   1.000
_cell.length_c   1.000
_cell.angle_alpha   90.00
_cell.angle_beta   90.00
_cell.angle_gamma   90.00
#
_symmetry.space_group_name_H-M   'P 1'
#
loop_
_entity.id
_entity.type
_entity.pdbx_description
1 polymer ?
#
loop_
_entity_poly.entity_id
_entity_poly.type
_entity_poly.pdbx_seq_one_letter_code
_entity_poly.pdbx_strand_id
1 'polypeptide(L)'
;MTSPGLVWPGGAAPTIPCTIADMSGTGARLLMQRGWVNPFRGTSSVAQQFALLMRFDRMQVQCEIVRVDDTEIGVRFISPPTAMETKAPVGRSAQPVKPRRN
;
A
#
# COMPACT_ATOMS: atom_id res chain seq x y z
N MET A 1 1.22 -0.63 20.05
CA MET A 1 2.56 -0.17 19.60
C MET A 1 2.36 0.43 18.22
N THR A 2 2.68 1.71 18.03
CA THR A 2 2.53 2.35 16.72
C THR A 2 3.81 2.20 15.90
N SER A 3 3.70 1.80 14.64
CA SER A 3 4.87 1.54 13.78
C SER A 3 4.98 2.56 12.66
N PRO A 4 6.17 3.10 12.35
CA PRO A 4 6.33 4.01 11.21
C PRO A 4 6.17 3.26 9.88
N GLY A 5 5.41 3.84 8.96
CA GLY A 5 5.16 3.30 7.62
C GLY A 5 5.27 4.38 6.55
N LEU A 6 5.31 3.95 5.29
CA LEU A 6 5.22 4.85 4.14
C LEU A 6 4.12 4.35 3.21
N VAL A 7 3.22 5.23 2.80
CA VAL A 7 2.24 4.96 1.75
C VAL A 7 2.87 5.29 0.42
N TRP A 8 2.88 4.33 -0.50
CA TRP A 8 3.29 4.55 -1.88
C TRP A 8 2.08 4.40 -2.83
N PRO A 9 1.56 5.51 -3.39
CA PRO A 9 0.42 5.49 -4.31
C PRO A 9 0.70 4.80 -5.66
N GLY A 10 1.96 4.50 -5.96
CA GLY A 10 2.41 3.98 -7.25
C GLY A 10 2.79 5.09 -8.26
N GLY A 11 3.51 4.69 -9.31
CA GLY A 11 3.98 5.60 -10.36
C GLY A 11 5.05 6.59 -9.87
N ALA A 12 4.93 7.85 -10.30
CA ALA A 12 5.84 8.94 -9.94
C ALA A 12 5.42 9.72 -8.67
N ALA A 13 4.37 9.27 -7.98
CA ALA A 13 3.90 9.93 -6.76
C ALA A 13 4.91 9.77 -5.61
N PRO A 14 5.16 10.82 -4.82
CA PRO A 14 6.03 10.73 -3.66
C PRO A 14 5.46 9.76 -2.62
N THR A 15 6.35 9.11 -1.88
CA THR A 15 5.95 8.30 -0.71
C THR A 15 5.51 9.22 0.42
N ILE A 16 4.46 8.83 1.13
CA ILE A 16 3.84 9.63 2.17
C ILE A 16 4.12 9.00 3.53
N PRO A 17 4.77 9.71 4.47
CA PRO A 17 5.01 9.19 5.81
C PRO A 17 3.70 9.03 6.57
N CYS A 18 3.49 7.85 7.14
CA CYS A 18 2.34 7.53 7.96
C CYS A 18 2.75 6.76 9.21
N THR A 19 1.87 6.75 10.21
CA THR A 19 2.03 5.94 11.42
C THR A 19 0.98 4.85 11.43
N ILE A 20 1.38 3.59 11.42
CA ILE A 20 0.49 2.45 11.56
C ILE A 20 0.03 2.42 13.03
N ALA A 21 -1.22 2.79 13.27
CA ALA A 21 -1.81 2.80 14.59
C ALA A 21 -2.27 1.42 15.03
N ASP A 22 -2.87 0.70 14.09
CA ASP A 22 -3.40 -0.64 14.32
C ASP A 22 -3.19 -1.49 13.05
N MET A 23 -2.86 -2.76 13.25
CA MET A 23 -2.66 -3.72 12.17
C MET A 23 -3.37 -5.01 12.54
N SER A 24 -4.22 -5.46 11.64
CA SER A 24 -5.01 -6.68 11.74
C SER A 24 -4.64 -7.63 10.60
N GLY A 25 -4.99 -8.91 10.70
CA GLY A 25 -4.66 -9.90 9.67
C GLY A 25 -5.25 -9.58 8.28
N THR A 26 -6.27 -8.72 8.21
CA THR A 26 -6.98 -8.35 6.97
C THR A 26 -6.81 -6.89 6.58
N GLY A 27 -6.22 -6.04 7.41
CA GLY A 27 -6.10 -4.61 7.13
C GLY A 27 -5.34 -3.82 8.18
N ALA A 28 -5.18 -2.52 7.96
CA ALA A 28 -4.48 -1.64 8.88
C ALA A 28 -5.15 -0.26 8.98
N ARG A 29 -4.87 0.41 10.09
CA ARG A 29 -5.27 1.79 10.36
C ARG A 29 -4.02 2.65 10.33
N LEU A 30 -3.98 3.59 9.39
CA LEU A 30 -2.84 4.48 9.18
C LEU A 30 -3.21 5.88 9.63
N LEU A 31 -2.46 6.42 10.58
CA LEU A 31 -2.52 7.82 10.97
C LEU A 31 -1.60 8.64 10.06
N MET A 32 -2.17 9.66 9.44
CA MET A 32 -1.44 10.59 8.59
C MET A 32 -0.91 11.75 9.42
N GLN A 33 0.20 12.35 8.99
CA GLN A 33 0.73 13.53 9.67
C GLN A 33 -0.23 14.71 9.53
N ARG A 34 -0.28 15.57 10.55
CA ARG A 34 -1.04 16.84 10.49
C ARG A 34 -0.54 17.67 9.31
N GLY A 35 -1.46 18.09 8.44
CA GLY A 35 -1.15 18.88 7.24
C GLY A 35 -0.73 18.05 6.02
N TRP A 36 -0.92 16.72 6.03
CA TRP A 36 -0.72 15.93 4.82
C TRP A 36 -1.69 16.37 3.72
N VAL A 37 -1.17 16.49 2.50
CA VAL A 37 -2.01 16.70 1.32
C VAL A 37 -2.47 15.34 0.86
N ASN A 38 -3.78 15.07 0.98
CA ASN A 38 -4.34 13.80 0.53
C ASN A 38 -4.27 13.73 -1.01
N PRO A 39 -3.37 12.92 -1.61
CA PRO A 39 -3.25 12.79 -3.06
C PRO A 39 -4.47 12.08 -3.67
N PHE A 40 -5.31 11.46 -2.83
CA PHE A 40 -6.49 10.72 -3.23
C PHE A 40 -7.76 11.60 -3.23
N ARG A 41 -7.70 12.86 -2.77
CA ARG A 41 -8.83 13.81 -2.88
C ARG A 41 -9.04 14.20 -4.35
N GLY A 42 -9.99 13.56 -5.02
CA GLY A 42 -10.42 13.98 -6.37
C GLY A 42 -11.37 13.02 -7.08
N THR A 43 -11.21 11.73 -6.85
CA THR A 43 -12.01 10.69 -7.50
C THR A 43 -12.00 9.47 -6.59
N SER A 44 -13.15 9.16 -5.99
CA SER A 44 -13.42 7.91 -5.26
C SER A 44 -12.18 7.26 -4.65
N SER A 45 -11.60 7.88 -3.61
CA SER A 45 -10.39 7.37 -2.95
C SER A 45 -10.59 5.94 -2.42
N VAL A 46 -11.84 5.54 -2.20
CA VAL A 46 -12.27 4.22 -1.79
C VAL A 46 -12.06 3.22 -2.95
N ALA A 47 -11.46 2.07 -2.65
CA ALA A 47 -10.98 1.04 -3.58
C ALA A 47 -9.69 1.39 -4.36
N GLN A 48 -9.02 2.49 -4.03
CA GLN A 48 -7.72 2.80 -4.61
C GLN A 48 -6.64 1.90 -4.01
N GLN A 49 -5.88 1.25 -4.89
CA GLN A 49 -4.81 0.35 -4.51
C GLN A 49 -3.49 1.10 -4.39
N PHE A 50 -2.77 0.87 -3.30
CA PHE A 50 -1.45 1.43 -3.03
C PHE A 50 -0.58 0.40 -2.31
N ALA A 51 0.73 0.62 -2.27
CA ALA A 51 1.64 -0.22 -1.53
C ALA A 51 1.96 0.43 -0.17
N LEU A 52 1.69 -0.27 0.92
CA LEU A 52 2.14 0.12 2.25
C LEU A 52 3.53 -0.46 2.47
N LEU A 53 4.52 0.42 2.62
CA LEU A 53 5.90 0.07 2.91
C LEU A 53 6.13 0.10 4.42
N MET A 54 6.40 -1.07 4.99
CA MET A 54 6.73 -1.25 6.40
C MET A 54 8.25 -1.14 6.57
N ARG A 55 8.73 0.02 7.05
CA ARG A 55 10.18 0.27 7.18
C ARG A 55 10.88 -0.68 8.16
N PHE A 56 10.17 -1.10 9.21
CA PHE A 56 10.74 -1.97 10.24
C PHE A 56 11.12 -3.34 9.67
N ASP A 57 10.21 -3.93 8.88
CA ASP A 57 10.36 -5.29 8.35
C ASP A 57 10.96 -5.36 6.94
N ARG A 58 11.18 -4.20 6.30
CA ARG A 58 11.51 -4.09 4.86
C ARG A 58 10.54 -4.92 4.01
N MET A 59 9.27 -4.83 4.34
CA MET A 59 8.19 -5.49 3.62
C MET A 59 7.27 -4.45 2.99
N GLN A 60 6.69 -4.81 1.86
CA GLN A 60 5.61 -4.06 1.24
C GLN A 60 4.36 -4.92 1.14
N VAL A 61 3.20 -4.32 1.37
CA VAL A 61 1.92 -5.02 1.24
C VAL A 61 0.98 -4.21 0.38
N GLN A 62 0.33 -4.87 -0.57
CA GLN A 62 -0.64 -4.20 -1.42
C GLN A 62 -1.95 -4.06 -0.65
N CYS A 63 -2.39 -2.81 -0.53
CA CYS A 63 -3.55 -2.42 0.22
C CYS A 63 -4.53 -1.69 -0.67
N GLU A 64 -5.82 -1.83 -0.38
CA GLU A 64 -6.85 -0.94 -0.90
C GLU A 64 -7.33 0.00 0.21
N ILE A 65 -7.63 1.24 -0.15
CA ILE A 65 -8.25 2.20 0.76
C ILE A 65 -9.72 1.82 0.93
N VAL A 66 -10.14 1.54 2.16
CA VAL A 66 -11.57 1.31 2.48
C VAL A 66 -12.21 2.55 3.07
N ARG A 67 -11.42 3.42 3.71
CA ARG A 67 -11.92 4.65 4.33
C ARG A 67 -10.82 5.70 4.39
N VAL A 68 -11.19 6.95 4.14
CA VAL A 68 -10.30 8.10 4.30
C VAL A 68 -11.01 9.14 5.16
N ASP A 69 -10.33 9.54 6.24
CA ASP A 69 -10.69 10.66 7.08
C ASP A 69 -9.54 11.70 7.03
N ASP A 70 -9.68 12.80 7.77
CA ASP A 70 -8.77 13.95 7.66
C ASP A 70 -7.35 13.63 8.14
N THR A 71 -7.22 12.80 9.19
CA THR A 71 -5.94 12.41 9.81
C THR A 71 -5.72 10.90 9.79
N GLU A 72 -6.58 10.14 9.13
CA GLU A 72 -6.57 8.69 9.20
C GLU A 72 -7.02 8.04 7.90
N ILE A 73 -6.43 6.88 7.59
CA ILE A 73 -6.82 6.03 6.48
C ILE A 73 -7.02 4.61 6.99
N GLY A 74 -8.21 4.06 6.74
CA GLY A 74 -8.50 2.65 6.87
C GLY A 74 -8.16 1.92 5.58
N VAL A 75 -7.37 0.84 5.68
CA VAL A 75 -6.85 0.12 4.52
C VAL A 75 -7.06 -1.38 4.70
N ARG A 76 -7.38 -2.09 3.62
CA ARG A 76 -7.55 -3.55 3.61
C ARG A 76 -6.45 -4.20 2.78
N PHE A 77 -5.90 -5.31 3.26
CA PHE A 77 -4.88 -6.06 2.55
C PHE A 77 -5.52 -6.89 1.45
N ILE A 78 -5.04 -6.69 0.21
CA ILE A 78 -5.51 -7.43 -0.97
C ILE A 78 -4.50 -8.49 -1.43
N SER A 79 -3.26 -8.39 -0.95
CA SER A 79 -2.16 -9.29 -1.28
C SER A 79 -1.36 -9.61 -0.01
N PRO A 80 -0.71 -10.78 0.07
CA PRO A 80 0.21 -11.09 1.16
C PRO A 80 1.41 -10.12 1.17
N PRO A 81 1.99 -9.85 2.35
CA PRO A 81 3.20 -9.02 2.45
C PRO A 81 4.32 -9.66 1.65
N THR A 82 4.94 -8.86 0.80
CA THR A 82 6.07 -9.25 -0.05
C THR A 82 7.32 -8.55 0.48
N ALA A 83 8.49 -9.19 0.38
CA ALA A 83 9.74 -8.50 0.66
C ALA A 83 9.84 -7.26 -0.24
N MET A 84 10.31 -6.14 0.33
CA MET A 84 10.54 -4.90 -0.38
C MET A 84 11.79 -5.07 -1.25
N GLU A 85 11.71 -5.95 -2.25
CA GLU A 85 12.69 -6.00 -3.33
C GLU A 85 12.60 -4.69 -4.08
N THR A 86 13.75 -4.04 -4.25
CA THR A 86 13.97 -2.82 -5.01
C THR A 86 13.72 -3.08 -6.50
N LYS A 87 12.49 -3.43 -6.88
CA LYS A 87 12.06 -3.45 -8.26
C LYS A 87 10.75 -2.69 -8.36
N ALA A 88 10.87 -1.50 -8.96
CA ALA A 88 9.83 -0.85 -9.74
C ALA A 88 8.90 -1.91 -10.37
N PRO A 89 7.58 -1.67 -10.44
CA PRO A 89 6.60 -2.68 -10.81
C PRO A 89 7.03 -3.30 -12.13
N VAL A 90 7.59 -4.51 -12.06
CA VAL A 90 7.75 -5.33 -13.24
C VAL A 90 6.32 -5.63 -13.67
N GLY A 91 6.01 -5.23 -14.88
CA GLY A 91 4.66 -5.23 -15.40
C GLY A 91 3.95 -6.56 -15.15
N ARG A 92 2.63 -6.47 -15.06
CA ARG A 92 1.72 -7.56 -15.44
C ARG A 92 2.36 -8.45 -16.50
N SER A 93 2.81 -9.65 -16.13
CA SER A 93 2.97 -10.84 -16.99
C SER A 93 3.72 -11.93 -16.23
N ALA A 94 2.99 -12.72 -15.45
CA ALA A 94 3.36 -14.10 -15.21
C ALA A 94 2.15 -14.98 -15.56
N GLN A 95 1.77 -14.96 -16.84
CA GLN A 95 1.03 -16.10 -17.38
C GLN A 95 2.04 -17.25 -17.52
N PRO A 96 1.80 -18.42 -16.90
CA PRO A 96 2.63 -19.58 -17.14
C PRO A 96 2.28 -20.14 -18.53
N VAL A 97 3.03 -19.77 -19.56
CA VAL A 97 2.95 -20.46 -20.86
C VAL A 97 3.60 -21.83 -20.72
N LYS A 98 2.76 -22.85 -20.53
CA LYS A 98 3.17 -24.26 -20.62
C LYS A 98 3.88 -24.49 -21.96
N PRO A 99 5.10 -25.05 -22.01
CA PRO A 99 5.67 -25.49 -23.28
C PRO A 99 4.84 -26.67 -23.79
N ARG A 100 4.15 -26.47 -24.92
CA ARG A 100 3.52 -27.55 -25.67
C ARG A 100 4.63 -28.41 -26.27
N ARG A 101 4.65 -29.67 -25.83
CA ARG A 101 5.46 -30.79 -26.33
C ARG A 101 5.08 -31.09 -27.78
N ASN A 102 6.07 -31.26 -28.66
CA ASN A 102 5.94 -31.94 -29.96
C ASN A 102 6.85 -33.16 -29.96
#